data_AF-A0A6L5BDG9-F1
#
_entry.id   AF-A0A6L5BDG9-F1
#
_cell.length_a   1.000
_cell.length_b   1.000
_cell.length_c   1.000
_cell.angle_alpha   90.00
_cell.angle_beta   90.00
_cell.angle_gamma   90.00
#
_symmetry.space_group_name_H-M   'P 1'
#
loop_
_entity.id
_entity.type
_entity.pdbx_description
1 polymer ?
#
loop_
_entity_poly.entity_id
_entity_poly.type
_entity_poly.pdbx_seq_one_letter_code
_entity_poly.pdbx_strand_id
1 'polypeptide(L)'
;MDARLVQHVAGPTLPRIRQHMHRHRYSPRIVAVMTRPTENIERLTTSKTEYNDNWFDRIAINHLSQSVQDTIGFKSSKKGYEGLVEATTAARQHFSPDQQLELVTQALDKAFPKPILSFIRTVLPPSKLQREFFAVFTTIFFSWLVGPCEVRESKFNGKEEKNVVHIKKCRFLEQGNCVNMCTNLCKMPSQAFIKDSFGVPFNMVPNFDDMSCEMIFGQEPPALSEDPAFAQPCYKLCNAKQKHSRSCTT
;
A
#
# COMPACT_ATOMS: atom_id res chain seq x y z
N MET A 1 49.55 -36.26 -11.52
CA MET A 1 48.42 -35.82 -12.37
C MET A 1 48.23 -34.37 -12.05
N ASP A 2 48.97 -33.54 -12.76
CA ASP A 2 49.26 -32.16 -12.40
C ASP A 2 49.81 -31.44 -13.62
N ALA A 3 49.40 -30.18 -13.79
CA ALA A 3 50.21 -29.00 -14.15
C ALA A 3 51.45 -29.22 -15.05
N ARG A 4 51.77 -28.41 -16.07
CA ARG A 4 51.56 -26.98 -16.31
C ARG A 4 52.39 -26.62 -17.56
N LEU A 5 52.12 -25.41 -18.09
CA LEU A 5 53.05 -24.53 -18.84
C LEU A 5 53.56 -25.01 -20.20
N VAL A 6 53.30 -24.20 -21.24
CA VAL A 6 54.38 -23.53 -22.00
C VAL A 6 53.87 -22.15 -22.48
N GLN A 7 54.61 -21.11 -22.13
CA GLN A 7 54.53 -19.74 -22.69
C GLN A 7 55.46 -19.59 -23.91
N HIS A 8 55.24 -18.49 -24.65
CA HIS A 8 56.13 -17.76 -25.58
C HIS A 8 55.82 -17.96 -27.09
N VAL A 9 55.26 -16.96 -27.82
CA VAL A 9 55.82 -15.64 -28.30
C VAL A 9 56.90 -15.90 -29.38
N ALA A 10 56.83 -15.44 -30.64
CA ALA A 10 56.89 -14.05 -31.16
C ALA A 10 56.65 -14.05 -32.70
N GLY A 11 56.04 -13.02 -33.30
CA GLY A 11 56.75 -11.96 -34.08
C GLY A 11 56.49 -12.11 -35.60
N PRO A 12 56.58 -11.06 -36.46
CA PRO A 12 57.56 -9.98 -36.38
C PRO A 12 57.03 -8.53 -36.48
N THR A 13 57.87 -7.66 -35.93
CA THR A 13 57.91 -6.20 -35.83
C THR A 13 58.19 -5.46 -37.14
N LEU A 14 57.74 -4.19 -37.21
CA LEU A 14 58.48 -2.92 -37.52
C LEU A 14 57.45 -1.77 -37.76
N PRO A 15 57.81 -0.46 -37.72
CA PRO A 15 58.62 0.29 -36.78
C PRO A 15 57.97 1.61 -36.23
N ARG A 16 58.36 1.97 -35.00
CA ARG A 16 58.74 3.30 -34.45
C ARG A 16 57.99 4.58 -34.93
N ILE A 17 57.12 5.11 -34.06
CA ILE A 17 56.99 6.56 -33.84
C ILE A 17 56.97 6.83 -32.34
N ARG A 18 57.87 7.70 -31.88
CA ARG A 18 58.06 8.11 -30.50
C ARG A 18 57.12 9.29 -30.23
N GLN A 19 56.03 9.07 -29.51
CA GLN A 19 55.19 10.14 -28.97
C GLN A 19 55.10 10.00 -27.45
N HIS A 20 55.64 11.00 -26.75
CA HIS A 20 55.41 11.22 -25.33
C HIS A 20 53.92 11.53 -25.13
N MET A 21 53.13 10.56 -24.69
CA MET A 21 51.79 10.82 -24.14
C MET A 21 51.84 10.84 -22.63
N HIS A 22 51.68 12.02 -22.06
CA HIS A 22 51.33 12.22 -20.66
C HIS A 22 49.99 11.53 -20.39
N ARG A 23 50.04 10.45 -19.62
CA ARG A 23 48.88 9.66 -19.21
C ARG A 23 48.13 10.42 -18.12
N HIS A 24 47.25 11.35 -18.50
CA HIS A 24 46.31 11.95 -17.56
C HIS A 24 45.32 10.86 -17.09
N ARG A 25 45.50 10.41 -15.84
CA ARG A 25 44.50 9.62 -15.11
C ARG A 25 43.26 10.49 -14.92
N TYR A 26 42.28 10.35 -15.80
CA TYR A 26 40.94 10.89 -15.57
C TYR A 26 40.20 9.93 -14.63
N SER A 27 40.12 10.29 -13.35
CA SER A 27 39.26 9.64 -12.37
C SER A 27 37.88 10.30 -12.48
N PRO A 28 36.80 9.59 -12.87
CA PRO A 28 35.48 10.18 -12.84
C PRO A 28 35.07 10.34 -11.37
N ARG A 29 35.03 11.59 -10.90
CA ARG A 29 34.35 11.92 -9.65
C ARG A 29 32.86 11.69 -9.87
N ILE A 30 32.36 10.52 -9.47
CA ILE A 30 30.93 10.31 -9.28
C ILE A 30 30.54 11.19 -8.09
N VAL A 31 29.90 12.32 -8.37
CA VAL A 31 29.25 13.13 -7.35
C VAL A 31 27.92 12.43 -7.04
N ALA A 32 27.93 11.56 -6.03
CA ALA A 32 26.70 11.08 -5.43
C ALA A 32 26.08 12.24 -4.64
N VAL A 33 25.00 12.82 -5.16
CA VAL A 33 24.17 13.75 -4.40
C VAL A 33 23.36 12.92 -3.42
N MET A 34 23.80 12.86 -2.17
CA MET A 34 22.92 12.44 -1.08
C MET A 34 21.88 13.54 -0.88
N THR A 35 20.68 13.35 -1.44
CA THR A 35 19.51 14.09 -0.96
C THR A 35 19.31 13.73 0.50
N ARG A 36 19.36 14.72 1.38
CA ARG A 36 19.15 14.54 2.82
C ARG A 36 17.71 14.03 3.02
N PRO A 37 17.49 12.86 3.66
CA PRO A 37 16.15 12.35 3.94
C PRO A 37 15.33 13.22 4.91
N THR A 38 15.98 14.21 5.55
CA THR A 38 15.43 14.96 6.67
C THR A 38 14.35 15.97 6.24
N GLU A 39 14.47 16.58 5.06
CA GLU A 39 13.53 17.63 4.60
C GLU A 39 12.15 17.06 4.24
N ASN A 40 12.08 15.87 3.65
CA ASN A 40 10.80 15.24 3.31
C ASN A 40 10.04 14.77 4.55
N ILE A 41 10.75 14.26 5.57
CA ILE A 41 10.14 13.79 6.81
C ILE A 41 9.56 14.96 7.62
N GLU A 42 10.27 16.09 7.72
CA GLU A 42 9.74 17.28 8.41
C GLU A 42 8.49 17.85 7.71
N ARG A 43 8.45 17.84 6.37
CA ARG A 43 7.30 18.31 5.58
C ARG A 43 6.06 17.42 5.73
N LEU A 44 6.24 16.10 5.82
CA LEU A 44 5.17 15.13 6.09
C LEU A 44 4.62 15.25 7.51
N THR A 45 5.45 15.62 8.48
CA THR A 45 5.03 15.82 9.88
C THR A 45 4.34 17.16 10.16
N THR A 46 4.50 18.17 9.30
CA THR A 46 4.03 19.54 9.57
C THR A 46 2.63 19.88 9.03
N SER A 47 2.01 19.01 8.24
CA SER A 47 0.60 19.18 7.82
C SER A 47 -0.22 17.93 8.09
N LYS A 48 -0.61 17.74 9.36
CA LYS A 48 -1.69 16.80 9.68
C LYS A 48 -2.94 17.32 9.01
N THR A 49 -3.53 16.53 8.11
CA THR A 49 -4.74 16.93 7.40
C THR A 49 -5.90 16.99 8.40
N GLU A 50 -6.63 18.11 8.41
CA GLU A 50 -7.87 18.23 9.18
C GLU A 50 -9.02 17.65 8.36
N TYR A 51 -9.70 16.66 8.92
CA TYR A 51 -10.83 15.99 8.28
C TYR A 51 -12.14 16.47 8.92
N ASN A 52 -12.97 17.13 8.11
CA ASN A 52 -14.26 17.66 8.55
C ASN A 52 -15.39 16.66 8.26
N ASP A 53 -15.58 15.72 9.20
CA ASP A 53 -16.61 14.68 9.08
C ASP A 53 -18.02 15.28 9.23
N ASN A 54 -18.85 15.09 8.20
CA ASN A 54 -20.27 15.43 8.23
C ASN A 54 -21.06 14.43 9.11
N TRP A 55 -22.38 14.62 9.25
CA TRP A 55 -23.20 13.77 10.11
C TRP A 55 -23.25 12.30 9.64
N PHE A 56 -23.28 12.05 8.32
CA PHE A 56 -23.24 10.71 7.75
C PHE A 56 -21.87 10.06 7.97
N ASP A 57 -20.78 10.80 7.72
CA ASP A 57 -19.41 10.31 7.94
C ASP A 57 -19.24 9.85 9.39
N ARG A 58 -19.74 10.63 10.36
CA ARG A 58 -19.69 10.27 11.79
C ARG A 58 -20.44 8.99 12.11
N ILE A 59 -21.61 8.78 11.51
CA ILE A 59 -22.38 7.54 11.67
C ILE A 59 -21.61 6.36 11.09
N ALA A 60 -21.10 6.49 9.87
CA ALA A 60 -20.37 5.44 9.18
C ALA A 60 -19.07 5.07 9.92
N ILE A 61 -18.32 6.07 10.39
CA ILE A 61 -17.13 5.90 11.21
C ILE A 61 -17.45 5.15 12.50
N ASN A 62 -18.47 5.57 13.24
CA ASN A 62 -18.85 4.93 14.50
C ASN A 62 -19.28 3.48 14.27
N HIS A 63 -20.07 3.22 13.21
CA HIS A 63 -20.52 1.87 12.86
C HIS A 63 -19.36 0.93 12.50
N LEU A 64 -18.44 1.39 11.64
CA LEU A 64 -17.27 0.60 11.27
C LEU A 64 -16.34 0.39 12.47
N SER A 65 -16.09 1.45 13.25
CA SER A 65 -15.27 1.37 14.47
C SER A 65 -15.83 0.36 15.45
N GLN A 66 -17.15 0.40 15.70
CA GLN A 66 -17.82 -0.55 16.59
C GLN A 66 -17.74 -1.98 16.05
N SER A 67 -17.93 -2.17 14.75
CA SER A 67 -17.84 -3.50 14.11
C SER A 67 -16.45 -4.13 14.27
N VAL A 68 -15.39 -3.32 14.14
CA VAL A 68 -14.00 -3.76 14.39
C VAL A 68 -13.79 -4.06 15.88
N GLN A 69 -14.17 -3.14 16.75
CA GLN A 69 -14.06 -3.27 18.22
C GLN A 69 -14.74 -4.53 18.75
N ASP A 70 -15.98 -4.79 18.33
CA ASP A 70 -16.76 -5.95 18.75
C ASP A 70 -16.15 -7.25 18.26
N THR A 71 -15.57 -7.25 17.05
CA THR A 71 -14.98 -8.45 16.47
C THR A 71 -13.66 -8.82 17.13
N ILE A 72 -12.84 -7.84 17.49
CA ILE A 72 -11.56 -8.08 18.19
C ILE A 72 -11.70 -8.15 19.72
N GLY A 73 -12.89 -7.92 20.27
CA GLY A 73 -13.14 -7.91 21.72
C GLY A 73 -12.49 -6.73 22.46
N PHE A 74 -12.28 -5.60 21.78
CA PHE A 74 -11.63 -4.41 22.32
C PHE A 74 -12.62 -3.25 22.44
N LYS A 75 -12.55 -2.46 23.52
CA LYS A 75 -13.34 -1.24 23.67
C LYS A 75 -12.43 -0.03 23.76
N SER A 76 -12.57 0.87 22.80
CA SER A 76 -11.92 2.18 22.78
C SER A 76 -12.75 3.19 23.57
N SER A 77 -12.07 4.07 24.30
CA SER A 77 -12.71 5.25 24.90
C SER A 77 -12.76 6.45 23.95
N LYS A 78 -12.04 6.37 22.82
CA LYS A 78 -11.97 7.43 21.81
C LYS A 78 -13.21 7.39 20.91
N LYS A 79 -13.57 8.56 20.39
CA LYS A 79 -14.73 8.74 19.52
C LYS A 79 -14.28 8.97 18.08
N GLY A 80 -15.20 8.70 17.14
CA GLY A 80 -14.96 8.95 15.73
C GLY A 80 -13.78 8.16 15.18
N TYR A 81 -13.04 8.75 14.26
CA TYR A 81 -12.03 8.03 13.49
C TYR A 81 -10.86 7.55 14.35
N GLU A 82 -10.54 8.30 15.42
CA GLU A 82 -9.48 7.90 16.35
C GLU A 82 -9.81 6.59 17.09
N GLY A 83 -11.09 6.32 17.36
CA GLY A 83 -11.52 5.04 17.92
C GLY A 83 -11.28 3.87 16.96
N LEU A 84 -11.49 4.08 15.66
CA LEU A 84 -11.16 3.10 14.63
C LEU A 84 -9.64 2.87 14.55
N VAL A 85 -8.84 3.93 14.58
CA VAL A 85 -7.37 3.83 14.57
C VAL A 85 -6.86 3.12 15.82
N GLU A 86 -7.46 3.36 16.99
CA GLU A 86 -7.10 2.68 18.23
C GLU A 86 -7.47 1.19 18.20
N ALA A 87 -8.67 0.84 17.73
CA ALA A 87 -9.11 -0.55 17.59
C ALA A 87 -8.22 -1.32 16.61
N THR A 88 -7.89 -0.74 15.46
CA THR A 88 -6.97 -1.34 14.48
C THR A 88 -5.53 -1.43 15.02
N THR A 89 -5.09 -0.44 15.81
CA THR A 89 -3.78 -0.53 16.49
C THR A 89 -3.76 -1.68 17.49
N ALA A 90 -4.83 -1.88 18.27
CA ALA A 90 -4.96 -3.00 19.18
C ALA A 90 -4.98 -4.34 18.42
N ALA A 91 -5.73 -4.42 17.31
CA ALA A 91 -5.76 -5.60 16.45
C ALA A 91 -4.36 -5.99 15.96
N ARG A 92 -3.59 -4.99 15.51
CA ARG A 92 -2.19 -5.18 15.07
C ARG A 92 -1.26 -5.66 16.18
N GLN A 93 -1.48 -5.22 17.42
CA GLN A 93 -0.61 -5.55 18.56
C GLN A 93 -0.89 -6.92 19.16
N HIS A 94 -2.14 -7.41 19.06
CA HIS A 94 -2.59 -8.57 19.81
C HIS A 94 -2.85 -9.82 18.96
N PHE A 95 -2.93 -9.70 17.64
CA PHE A 95 -3.29 -10.80 16.75
C PHE A 95 -2.21 -11.02 15.68
N SER A 96 -2.05 -12.27 15.22
CA SER A 96 -1.19 -12.59 14.08
C SER A 96 -1.77 -12.04 12.77
N PRO A 97 -0.98 -11.92 11.68
CA PRO A 97 -1.51 -11.42 10.40
C PRO A 97 -2.70 -12.20 9.84
N ASP A 98 -2.73 -13.52 9.98
CA ASP A 98 -3.87 -14.34 9.56
C ASP A 98 -5.13 -14.02 10.39
N GLN A 99 -4.98 -13.89 11.70
CA GLN A 99 -6.07 -13.48 12.59
C GLN A 99 -6.55 -12.05 12.30
N GLN A 100 -5.62 -11.13 11.98
CA GLN A 100 -5.94 -9.77 11.58
C GLN A 100 -6.82 -9.76 10.33
N LEU A 101 -6.46 -10.56 9.32
CA LEU A 101 -7.24 -10.71 8.10
C LEU A 101 -8.64 -11.24 8.40
N GLU A 102 -8.74 -12.33 9.16
CA GLU A 102 -10.03 -12.95 9.51
C GLU A 102 -10.94 -11.98 10.26
N LEU A 103 -10.43 -11.36 11.34
CA LEU A 103 -11.21 -10.48 12.21
C LEU A 103 -11.67 -9.21 11.49
N VAL A 104 -10.80 -8.59 10.68
CA VAL A 104 -11.20 -7.38 9.93
C VAL A 104 -12.17 -7.72 8.81
N THR A 105 -11.98 -8.85 8.11
CA THR A 105 -12.94 -9.30 7.09
C THR A 105 -14.30 -9.58 7.72
N GLN A 106 -14.34 -10.24 8.88
CA GLN A 106 -15.58 -10.44 9.62
C GLN A 106 -16.22 -9.11 10.08
N ALA A 107 -15.42 -8.13 10.48
CA ALA A 107 -15.92 -6.79 10.82
C ALA A 107 -16.55 -6.10 9.60
N LEU A 108 -15.95 -6.22 8.41
CA LEU A 108 -16.51 -5.72 7.15
C LEU A 108 -17.82 -6.45 6.81
N ASP A 109 -17.86 -7.77 6.91
CA ASP A 109 -19.07 -8.56 6.67
C ASP A 109 -20.23 -8.20 7.61
N LYS A 110 -19.93 -7.82 8.86
CA LYS A 110 -20.94 -7.32 9.81
C LYS A 110 -21.36 -5.88 9.50
N ALA A 111 -20.42 -5.06 9.03
CA ALA A 111 -20.69 -3.66 8.72
C ALA A 111 -21.62 -3.51 7.49
N PHE A 112 -21.53 -4.44 6.53
CA PHE A 112 -22.32 -4.42 5.30
C PHE A 112 -23.48 -5.43 5.31
N PRO A 113 -24.74 -4.99 5.07
CA PRO A 113 -25.88 -5.91 5.05
C PRO A 113 -25.79 -6.93 3.89
N LYS A 114 -25.75 -8.23 4.21
CA LYS A 114 -25.71 -9.32 3.23
C LYS A 114 -26.76 -9.25 2.10
N PRO A 115 -28.02 -8.86 2.35
CA PRO A 115 -29.01 -8.74 1.28
C PRO A 115 -28.60 -7.73 0.20
N ILE A 116 -27.99 -6.62 0.61
CA ILE A 116 -27.51 -5.57 -0.31
C ILE A 116 -26.34 -6.09 -1.13
N LEU A 117 -25.39 -6.79 -0.50
CA LEU A 117 -24.24 -7.37 -1.20
C LEU A 117 -24.69 -8.39 -2.26
N SER A 118 -25.60 -9.29 -1.90
CA SER A 118 -26.16 -10.27 -2.84
C SER A 118 -26.88 -9.59 -3.99
N PHE A 119 -27.66 -8.54 -3.72
CA PHE A 119 -28.38 -7.80 -4.75
C PHE A 119 -27.41 -7.13 -5.75
N ILE A 120 -26.37 -6.44 -5.26
CA ILE A 120 -25.37 -5.78 -6.11
C ILE A 120 -24.68 -6.80 -7.01
N ARG A 121 -24.27 -7.95 -6.45
CA ARG A 121 -23.62 -9.03 -7.22
C ARG A 121 -24.51 -9.60 -8.32
N THR A 122 -25.82 -9.72 -8.07
CA THR A 122 -26.77 -10.22 -9.08
C THR A 122 -27.04 -9.20 -10.18
N VAL A 123 -27.13 -7.91 -9.84
CA VAL A 123 -27.48 -6.85 -10.80
C VAL A 123 -26.29 -6.41 -11.65
N LEU A 124 -25.07 -6.46 -11.10
CA LEU A 124 -23.85 -6.02 -11.78
C LEU A 124 -22.93 -7.22 -12.03
N PRO A 125 -23.08 -7.96 -13.14
CA PRO A 125 -22.18 -9.05 -13.49
C PRO A 125 -20.78 -8.54 -13.86
N PRO A 126 -19.74 -9.42 -13.83
CA PRO A 126 -18.38 -9.10 -14.22
C PRO A 126 -18.29 -8.41 -15.58
N SER A 127 -18.06 -7.10 -15.57
CA SER A 127 -18.13 -6.25 -16.77
C SER A 127 -17.38 -4.92 -16.55
N LYS A 128 -17.17 -4.18 -17.65
CA LYS A 128 -16.64 -2.79 -17.59
C LYS A 128 -17.53 -1.91 -16.71
N LEU A 129 -18.86 -2.00 -16.90
CA LEU A 129 -19.84 -1.24 -16.14
C LEU A 129 -19.71 -1.49 -14.63
N GLN A 130 -19.51 -2.75 -14.22
CA GLN A 130 -19.33 -3.10 -12.81
C GLN A 130 -18.07 -2.42 -12.23
N ARG A 131 -16.93 -2.47 -12.92
CA ARG A 131 -15.68 -1.86 -12.45
C ARG A 131 -15.78 -0.34 -12.34
N GLU A 132 -16.36 0.31 -13.34
CA GLU A 132 -16.56 1.76 -13.34
C GLU A 132 -17.58 2.19 -12.27
N PHE A 133 -18.65 1.41 -12.08
CA PHE A 133 -19.61 1.63 -11.00
C PHE A 133 -18.93 1.58 -9.64
N PHE A 134 -18.13 0.55 -9.35
CA PHE A 134 -17.44 0.45 -8.06
C PHE A 134 -16.41 1.56 -7.86
N ALA A 135 -15.67 1.95 -8.90
CA ALA A 135 -14.74 3.07 -8.80
C ALA A 135 -15.45 4.37 -8.40
N VAL A 136 -16.58 4.69 -9.05
CA VAL A 136 -17.39 5.87 -8.71
C VAL A 136 -18.07 5.71 -7.35
N PHE A 137 -18.59 4.53 -7.03
CA PHE A 137 -19.23 4.26 -5.75
C PHE A 137 -18.25 4.47 -4.59
N THR A 138 -17.00 4.02 -4.74
CA THR A 138 -15.95 4.21 -3.74
C THR A 138 -15.66 5.68 -3.46
N THR A 139 -15.61 6.53 -4.49
CA THR A 139 -15.34 7.97 -4.26
C THR A 139 -16.48 8.69 -3.55
N ILE A 140 -17.71 8.20 -3.69
CA ILE A 140 -18.89 8.78 -3.04
C ILE A 140 -19.05 8.27 -1.61
N PHE A 141 -18.95 6.96 -1.39
CA PHE A 141 -19.36 6.34 -0.13
C PHE A 141 -18.21 6.01 0.84
N PHE A 142 -16.95 6.07 0.40
CA PHE A 142 -15.80 5.71 1.24
C PHE A 142 -14.77 6.83 1.39
N SER A 143 -15.03 8.02 0.85
CA SER A 143 -14.16 9.19 1.03
C SER A 143 -13.97 9.58 2.50
N TRP A 144 -14.97 9.36 3.36
CA TRP A 144 -14.83 9.55 4.82
C TRP A 144 -13.80 8.59 5.45
N LEU A 145 -13.65 7.38 4.90
CA LEU A 145 -12.79 6.33 5.44
C LEU A 145 -11.35 6.53 4.98
N VAL A 146 -11.15 6.71 3.67
CA VAL A 146 -9.82 6.75 3.07
C VAL A 146 -9.33 8.16 2.75
N GLY A 147 -10.19 9.18 2.80
CA GLY A 147 -9.86 10.55 2.44
C GLY A 147 -10.25 10.92 1.00
N PRO A 148 -9.94 12.16 0.56
CA PRO A 148 -10.28 12.65 -0.77
C PRO A 148 -9.70 11.77 -1.88
N CYS A 149 -10.57 11.35 -2.80
CA CYS A 149 -10.21 10.46 -3.89
C CYS A 149 -10.92 10.83 -5.20
N GLU A 150 -10.31 10.45 -6.32
CA GLU A 150 -10.79 10.74 -7.67
C GLU A 150 -10.70 9.49 -8.55
N VAL A 151 -11.60 9.36 -9.52
CA VAL A 151 -11.54 8.27 -10.49
C VAL A 151 -10.57 8.62 -11.61
N ARG A 152 -9.70 7.68 -11.95
CA ARG A 152 -8.74 7.77 -13.06
C ARG A 152 -9.00 6.68 -14.09
N GLU A 153 -8.53 6.97 -15.30
CA GLU A 153 -8.58 6.04 -16.42
C GLU A 153 -7.36 5.12 -16.40
N SER A 154 -7.57 3.85 -16.71
CA SER A 154 -6.48 2.91 -16.99
C SER A 154 -6.79 2.08 -18.23
N LYS A 155 -5.74 1.48 -18.80
CA LYS A 155 -5.90 0.54 -19.90
C LYS A 155 -6.10 -0.85 -19.34
N PHE A 156 -7.33 -1.35 -19.43
CA PHE A 156 -7.70 -2.71 -19.06
C PHE A 156 -8.02 -3.52 -20.32
N ASN A 157 -7.29 -4.61 -20.56
CA ASN A 157 -7.41 -5.43 -21.77
C ASN A 157 -7.40 -4.62 -23.08
N GLY A 158 -6.53 -3.60 -23.15
CA GLY A 158 -6.36 -2.73 -24.32
C GLY A 158 -7.45 -1.67 -24.51
N LYS A 159 -8.45 -1.58 -23.62
CA LYS A 159 -9.49 -0.55 -23.63
C LYS A 159 -9.32 0.40 -22.46
N GLU A 160 -9.64 1.67 -22.67
CA GLU A 160 -9.66 2.66 -21.61
C GLU A 160 -10.95 2.53 -20.78
N GLU A 161 -10.77 2.44 -19.46
CA GLU A 161 -11.84 2.27 -18.48
C GLU A 161 -11.57 3.14 -17.24
N LYS A 162 -12.62 3.67 -16.63
CA LYS A 162 -12.57 4.45 -15.38
C LYS A 162 -12.62 3.55 -14.15
N ASN A 163 -11.62 2.67 -14.02
CA ASN A 163 -11.61 1.59 -13.03
C ASN A 163 -10.58 1.79 -11.90
N VAL A 164 -9.87 2.92 -11.85
CA VAL A 164 -8.89 3.22 -10.80
C VAL A 164 -9.42 4.33 -9.92
N VAL A 165 -9.38 4.16 -8.60
CA VAL A 165 -9.61 5.23 -7.65
C VAL A 165 -8.27 5.64 -7.06
N HIS A 166 -7.90 6.91 -7.26
CA HIS A 166 -6.70 7.47 -6.69
C HIS A 166 -7.04 8.30 -5.45
N ILE A 167 -6.52 7.86 -4.31
CA ILE A 167 -6.61 8.55 -3.03
C ILE A 167 -5.37 9.44 -2.90
N LYS A 168 -5.57 10.75 -2.81
CA LYS A 168 -4.47 11.73 -2.80
C LYS A 168 -3.60 11.63 -1.54
N LYS A 169 -4.26 11.44 -0.40
CA LYS A 169 -3.64 11.19 0.90
C LYS A 169 -4.56 10.30 1.70
N CYS A 170 -4.11 9.09 2.01
CA CYS A 170 -4.91 8.07 2.67
C CYS A 170 -5.04 8.39 4.15
N ARG A 171 -6.25 8.72 4.61
CA ARG A 171 -6.54 9.05 6.01
C ARG A 171 -6.13 7.92 6.97
N PHE A 172 -6.38 6.67 6.59
CA PHE A 172 -6.03 5.51 7.42
C PHE A 172 -4.51 5.36 7.57
N LEU A 173 -3.78 5.54 6.47
CA LEU A 173 -2.31 5.47 6.46
C LEU A 173 -1.69 6.66 7.19
N GLU A 174 -2.22 7.88 7.00
CA GLU A 174 -1.78 9.10 7.68
C GLU A 174 -1.98 9.01 9.19
N GLN A 175 -3.16 8.58 9.65
CA GLN A 175 -3.47 8.52 11.09
C GLN A 175 -2.90 7.27 11.78
N GLY A 176 -2.89 6.12 11.10
CA GLY A 176 -2.28 4.89 11.62
C GLY A 176 -0.75 4.94 11.60
N ASN A 177 -0.18 5.71 10.66
CA ASN A 177 1.25 5.94 10.50
C ASN A 177 2.09 4.66 10.62
N CYS A 178 1.59 3.57 10.01
CA CYS A 178 2.26 2.28 10.04
C CYS A 178 1.95 1.41 8.81
N VAL A 179 3.01 0.94 8.14
CA VAL A 179 2.94 0.07 6.96
C VAL A 179 2.14 -1.20 7.26
N ASN A 180 2.46 -1.92 8.35
CA ASN A 180 1.77 -3.17 8.69
C ASN A 180 0.27 -2.99 8.98
N MET A 181 -0.15 -1.82 9.47
CA MET A 181 -1.58 -1.55 9.63
C MET A 181 -2.25 -1.39 8.27
N CYS A 182 -1.62 -0.64 7.35
CA CYS A 182 -2.13 -0.48 6.00
C CYS A 182 -2.21 -1.81 5.25
N THR A 183 -1.16 -2.62 5.29
CA THR A 183 -1.14 -3.91 4.58
C THR A 183 -2.12 -4.90 5.17
N ASN A 184 -2.07 -5.16 6.49
CA ASN A 184 -2.79 -6.27 7.09
C ASN A 184 -4.22 -5.94 7.52
N LEU A 185 -4.53 -4.67 7.79
CA LEU A 185 -5.85 -4.25 8.31
C LEU A 185 -6.67 -3.43 7.31
N CYS A 186 -6.08 -2.98 6.21
CA CYS A 186 -6.80 -2.26 5.15
C CYS A 186 -6.70 -3.00 3.82
N LYS A 187 -5.50 -3.14 3.25
CA LYS A 187 -5.30 -3.74 1.93
C LYS A 187 -5.78 -5.19 1.85
N MET A 188 -5.23 -6.08 2.67
CA MET A 188 -5.57 -7.52 2.59
C MET A 188 -7.06 -7.78 2.85
N PRO A 189 -7.67 -7.24 3.93
CA PRO A 189 -9.09 -7.45 4.19
C PRO A 189 -10.00 -6.84 3.13
N SER A 190 -9.68 -5.64 2.61
CA SER A 190 -10.50 -5.01 1.56
C SER A 190 -10.45 -5.80 0.26
N GLN A 191 -9.27 -6.32 -0.12
CA GLN A 191 -9.11 -7.17 -1.30
C GLN A 191 -9.90 -8.48 -1.17
N ALA A 192 -9.83 -9.14 -0.02
CA ALA A 192 -10.63 -10.34 0.25
C ALA A 192 -12.13 -10.02 0.21
N PHE A 193 -12.56 -9.00 0.98
CA PHE A 193 -13.96 -8.62 1.09
C PHE A 193 -14.59 -8.25 -0.26
N ILE A 194 -13.91 -7.45 -1.09
CA ILE A 194 -14.46 -7.04 -2.39
C ILE A 194 -14.55 -8.22 -3.36
N LYS A 195 -13.53 -9.08 -3.37
CA LYS A 195 -13.54 -10.29 -4.21
C LYS A 195 -14.65 -11.25 -3.78
N ASP A 196 -14.79 -11.51 -2.49
CA ASP A 196 -15.73 -12.48 -1.96
C ASP A 196 -17.17 -11.98 -2.01
N SER A 197 -17.39 -10.70 -1.69
CA SER A 197 -18.73 -10.10 -1.68
C SER A 197 -19.24 -9.77 -3.08
N PHE A 198 -18.41 -9.16 -3.92
CA PHE A 198 -18.84 -8.60 -5.21
C PHE A 198 -18.36 -9.40 -6.42
N GLY A 199 -17.42 -10.33 -6.25
CA GLY A 199 -16.85 -11.08 -7.36
C GLY A 199 -15.95 -10.24 -8.27
N VAL A 200 -15.39 -9.14 -7.75
CA VAL A 200 -14.57 -8.20 -8.52
C VAL A 200 -13.11 -8.37 -8.12
N PRO A 201 -12.20 -8.69 -9.05
CA PRO A 201 -10.77 -8.61 -8.78
C PRO A 201 -10.41 -7.20 -8.33
N PHE A 202 -9.67 -7.07 -7.23
CA PHE A 202 -9.38 -5.77 -6.64
C PHE A 202 -7.95 -5.76 -6.10
N ASN A 203 -7.19 -4.75 -6.50
CA ASN A 203 -5.83 -4.54 -6.02
C ASN A 203 -5.69 -3.14 -5.42
N MET A 204 -5.15 -3.06 -4.20
CA MET A 204 -4.79 -1.78 -3.58
C MET A 204 -3.28 -1.57 -3.65
N VAL A 205 -2.83 -0.43 -4.17
CA VAL A 205 -1.42 -0.09 -4.30
C VAL A 205 -1.15 1.15 -3.45
N PRO A 206 -0.72 0.99 -2.18
CA PRO A 206 -0.35 2.13 -1.34
C PRO A 206 1.02 2.68 -1.76
N ASN A 207 1.16 4.01 -1.74
CA ASN A 207 2.45 4.69 -1.80
C ASN A 207 2.79 5.22 -0.41
N PHE A 208 3.84 4.67 0.20
CA PHE A 208 4.22 5.03 1.56
C PHE A 208 5.03 6.33 1.63
N ASP A 209 5.56 6.85 0.52
CA ASP A 209 6.35 8.07 0.50
C ASP A 209 5.48 9.32 0.60
N ASP A 210 4.34 9.35 -0.10
CA ASP A 210 3.39 10.46 -0.11
C ASP A 210 2.05 10.16 0.60
N MET A 211 1.91 8.95 1.13
CA MET A 211 0.70 8.42 1.77
C MET A 211 -0.51 8.30 0.82
N SER A 212 -0.32 8.36 -0.50
CA SER A 212 -1.38 8.11 -1.48
C SER A 212 -1.69 6.60 -1.61
N CYS A 213 -2.81 6.27 -2.25
CA CYS A 213 -3.16 4.87 -2.52
C CYS A 213 -4.02 4.77 -3.78
N GLU A 214 -3.74 3.79 -4.62
CA GLU A 214 -4.59 3.44 -5.75
C GLU A 214 -5.41 2.19 -5.45
N MET A 215 -6.68 2.21 -5.86
CA MET A 215 -7.59 1.07 -5.77
C MET A 215 -8.01 0.72 -7.19
N ILE A 216 -7.58 -0.45 -7.67
CA ILE A 216 -7.70 -0.85 -9.08
C ILE A 216 -8.73 -1.97 -9.19
N PHE A 217 -9.90 -1.64 -9.74
CA PHE A 217 -10.97 -2.61 -9.98
C PHE A 217 -10.71 -3.37 -11.28
N GLY A 218 -10.82 -4.70 -11.23
CA GLY A 218 -10.53 -5.62 -12.32
C GLY A 218 -9.12 -6.22 -12.32
N GLN A 219 -8.21 -5.72 -11.47
CA GLN A 219 -6.86 -6.27 -11.36
C GLN A 219 -6.80 -7.29 -10.21
N GLU A 220 -6.30 -8.49 -10.50
CA GLU A 220 -6.00 -9.47 -9.43
C GLU A 220 -4.86 -8.94 -8.55
N PRO A 221 -4.97 -9.03 -7.21
CA PRO A 221 -3.88 -8.66 -6.34
C PRO A 221 -2.68 -9.59 -6.58
N PRO A 222 -1.44 -9.05 -6.51
CA PRO A 222 -0.24 -9.86 -6.64
C PRO A 222 -0.13 -10.88 -5.49
N ALA A 223 0.69 -11.90 -5.69
CA ALA A 223 1.05 -12.80 -4.60
C ALA A 223 1.80 -12.03 -3.49
N LEU A 224 1.65 -12.45 -2.23
CA LEU A 224 2.23 -11.75 -1.08
C LEU A 224 3.75 -11.53 -1.20
N SER A 225 4.47 -12.51 -1.76
CA SER A 225 5.92 -12.46 -1.99
C SER A 225 6.35 -11.48 -3.08
N GLU A 226 5.43 -11.12 -3.97
CA GLU A 226 5.67 -10.24 -5.12
C GLU A 226 5.08 -8.84 -4.90
N ASP A 227 4.28 -8.67 -3.84
CA ASP A 227 3.60 -7.43 -3.54
C ASP A 227 4.57 -6.40 -2.94
N PRO A 228 4.85 -5.29 -3.65
CA PRO A 228 5.79 -4.28 -3.18
C PRO A 228 5.38 -3.66 -1.85
N ALA A 229 4.09 -3.68 -1.49
CA ALA A 229 3.62 -3.12 -0.24
C ALA A 229 4.20 -3.84 1.00
N PHE A 230 4.58 -5.11 0.85
CA PHE A 230 5.16 -5.94 1.91
C PHE A 230 6.69 -5.91 1.97
N ALA A 231 7.34 -5.37 0.93
CA ALA A 231 8.79 -5.22 0.90
C ALA A 231 9.30 -3.95 1.62
N GLN A 232 8.40 -3.05 2.00
CA GLN A 232 8.73 -1.70 2.48
C GLN A 232 9.05 -1.70 3.98
N PRO A 233 10.06 -0.92 4.42
CA PRO A 233 10.37 -0.79 5.84
C PRO A 233 9.26 -0.03 6.58
N CYS A 234 9.07 -0.35 7.87
CA CYS A 234 8.16 0.41 8.71
C CYS A 234 8.55 1.90 8.81
N TYR A 235 7.55 2.77 8.92
CA TYR A 235 7.79 4.18 9.28
C TYR A 235 8.50 4.28 10.63
N LYS A 236 9.43 5.24 10.75
CA LYS A 236 10.15 5.54 12.00
C LYS A 236 9.19 5.88 13.16
N LEU A 237 8.04 6.46 12.82
CA LEU A 237 7.01 6.91 13.76
C LEU A 237 5.92 5.85 13.99
N CYS A 238 6.01 4.68 13.36
CA CYS A 238 5.11 3.59 13.70
C CYS A 238 5.37 3.22 15.17
N ASN A 239 4.39 3.46 16.04
CA ASN A 239 4.41 3.16 17.48
C ASN A 239 4.38 1.65 17.74
N ALA A 240 5.34 0.92 17.19
CA ALA A 240 5.66 -0.43 17.61
C ALA A 240 6.52 -0.31 18.86
N LYS A 241 6.08 -0.90 19.99
CA LYS A 241 7.04 -1.24 21.05
C LYS A 241 8.02 -2.22 20.40
N GLN A 242 9.20 -1.74 20.02
CA GLN A 242 10.20 -2.55 19.36
C GLN A 242 10.68 -3.65 20.32
N LYS A 243 10.13 -4.86 20.18
CA LYS A 243 10.97 -6.04 20.40
C LYS A 243 11.83 -6.14 19.15
N HIS A 244 13.11 -5.81 19.28
CA HIS A 244 14.09 -5.91 18.22
C HIS A 244 14.02 -7.28 17.50
N SER A 245 13.42 -7.32 16.33
CA SER A 245 13.83 -8.23 15.27
C SER A 245 14.04 -7.39 14.01
N ARG A 246 15.26 -7.44 13.48
CA ARG A 246 15.63 -6.84 12.21
C ARG A 246 15.02 -7.67 11.08
N SER A 247 13.71 -7.62 10.95
CA SER A 247 12.90 -8.03 9.80
C SER A 247 11.44 -7.96 10.22
N CYS A 248 10.61 -7.27 9.43
CA CYS A 248 9.16 -7.49 9.46
C CYS A 248 8.90 -8.73 8.62
N THR A 249 9.17 -9.92 9.16
CA THR A 249 8.84 -11.18 8.50
C THR A 249 7.57 -11.76 9.10
N THR A 250 6.62 -12.05 8.20
CA THR A 250 5.51 -13.03 8.26
C THR A 250 4.68 -13.12 9.53
#